data_AF-D6TLC6-F1
#
_entry.id   AF-D6TLC6-F1
#
_cell.length_a   1.000
_cell.length_b   1.000
_cell.length_c   1.000
_cell.angle_alpha   90.00
_cell.angle_beta   90.00
_cell.angle_gamma   90.00
#
_symmetry.space_group_name_H-M   'P 1'
#
loop_
_entity.id
_entity.type
_entity.pdbx_description
1 polymer ?
#
loop_
_entity_poly.entity_id
_entity_poly.type
_entity_poly.pdbx_seq_one_letter_code
_entity_poly.pdbx_strand_id
1 'polypeptide(L)'
;MSGLVPYSFETLEDVVSSEMPMLIIEQGVYQGVHFTVAVERLDWLLGKIKAWFANRDEVILVATGRSGKGNLGFIILEWEYCHIDPLFLAILEDEELVEDYSVYARTEEVE
;
A
#
# COMPACT_ATOMS: atom_id res chain seq x y z
N MET A 1 12.63 -14.68 48.49
CA MET A 1 12.18 -13.27 48.58
C MET A 1 11.97 -12.80 47.16
N SER A 2 10.74 -12.87 46.66
CA SER A 2 10.42 -12.49 45.27
C SER A 2 10.20 -10.98 45.21
N GLY A 3 11.10 -10.27 44.53
CA GLY A 3 10.93 -8.85 44.23
C GLY A 3 9.94 -8.70 43.08
N LEU A 4 8.80 -8.07 43.35
CA LEU A 4 7.85 -7.63 42.33
C LEU A 4 8.49 -6.46 41.58
N VAL A 5 8.74 -6.63 40.29
CA VAL A 5 9.06 -5.51 39.38
C VAL A 5 7.77 -4.72 39.17
N PRO A 6 7.72 -3.41 39.47
CA PRO A 6 6.53 -2.62 39.20
C PRO A 6 6.39 -2.44 37.69
N TYR A 7 5.38 -3.10 37.11
CA TYR A 7 4.92 -2.80 35.76
C TYR A 7 4.26 -1.42 35.79
N SER A 8 4.93 -0.41 35.23
CA SER A 8 4.29 0.86 34.92
C SER A 8 3.56 0.66 33.60
N PHE A 9 2.23 0.60 33.65
CA PHE A 9 1.40 0.66 32.47
C PHE A 9 1.40 2.14 32.04
N GLU A 10 2.22 2.49 31.06
CA GLU A 10 2.11 3.80 30.42
C GLU A 10 0.70 3.89 29.83
N THR A 11 -0.04 4.88 30.31
CA THR A 11 -1.42 5.17 29.93
C THR A 11 -1.49 5.28 28.41
N LEU A 12 -2.43 4.54 27.79
CA LEU A 12 -2.73 4.54 26.35
C LEU A 12 -3.05 5.94 25.76
N GLU A 13 -3.08 6.98 26.59
CA GLU A 13 -3.29 8.38 26.19
C GLU A 13 -2.06 8.97 25.47
N ASP A 14 -0.84 8.47 25.69
CA ASP A 14 0.36 8.93 24.96
C ASP A 14 0.56 8.29 23.58
N VAL A 15 -0.21 7.23 23.24
CA VAL A 15 -0.13 6.59 21.92
C VAL A 15 -0.99 7.33 20.88
N VAL A 16 -1.84 8.27 21.30
CA VAL A 16 -2.75 9.03 20.41
C VAL A 16 -2.10 10.33 19.90
N SER A 17 -0.77 10.36 19.80
CA SER A 17 -0.06 11.44 19.10
C SER A 17 1.11 10.91 18.27
N SER A 18 0.91 9.83 17.52
CA SER A 18 1.63 9.68 16.27
C SER A 18 0.78 10.30 15.16
N GLU A 19 0.89 11.62 14.99
CA GLU A 19 0.90 12.14 13.63
C GLU A 19 1.97 11.33 12.92
N MET A 20 1.59 10.25 12.22
CA MET A 20 2.52 9.58 11.32
C MET A 20 3.04 10.71 10.45
N PRO A 21 4.35 11.01 10.46
CA PRO A 21 4.86 12.06 9.61
C PRO A 21 4.43 11.67 8.20
N MET A 22 3.50 12.43 7.65
CA MET A 22 3.17 12.35 6.25
C MET A 22 4.49 12.76 5.60
N LEU A 23 5.27 11.77 5.19
CA LEU A 23 6.53 11.97 4.49
C LEU A 23 6.11 12.49 3.13
N ILE A 24 5.89 13.80 3.05
CA ILE A 24 5.50 14.49 1.85
C ILE A 24 6.67 14.30 0.88
N ILE A 25 6.41 13.58 -0.21
CA ILE A 25 7.36 13.50 -1.31
C ILE A 25 7.22 14.78 -2.14
N GLU A 26 8.31 15.25 -2.73
CA GLU A 26 8.31 16.42 -3.61
C GLU A 26 7.18 16.36 -4.65
N GLN A 27 6.63 17.53 -4.99
CA GLN A 27 5.58 17.62 -5.99
C GLN A 27 6.05 17.04 -7.33
N GLY A 28 5.20 16.25 -7.97
CA GLY A 28 5.52 15.55 -9.21
C GLY A 28 6.30 14.24 -9.02
N VAL A 29 6.49 13.75 -7.79
CA VAL A 29 7.04 12.41 -7.54
C VAL A 29 5.91 11.45 -7.16
N TYR A 30 5.91 10.29 -7.82
CA TYR A 30 4.98 9.20 -7.58
C TYR A 30 5.74 7.97 -7.08
N GLN A 31 5.18 7.28 -6.08
CA GLN A 31 5.58 5.92 -5.76
C GLN A 31 4.48 4.96 -6.16
N GLY A 32 4.84 3.94 -6.92
CA GLY A 32 3.88 2.97 -7.43
C GLY A 32 4.19 1.55 -7.01
N VAL A 33 3.14 0.74 -6.95
CA VAL A 33 3.27 -0.70 -6.88
C VAL A 33 2.57 -1.32 -8.09
N HIS A 34 3.28 -2.23 -8.71
CA HIS A 34 2.73 -3.17 -9.69
C HIS A 34 2.67 -4.53 -9.01
N PHE A 35 1.49 -5.15 -9.00
CA PHE A 35 1.35 -6.51 -8.46
C PHE A 35 0.48 -7.35 -9.36
N THR A 36 0.76 -8.65 -9.34
CA THR A 36 0.10 -9.65 -10.17
C THR A 36 -0.72 -10.62 -9.35
N VAL A 37 -1.81 -11.11 -9.92
CA VAL A 37 -2.75 -12.04 -9.29
C VAL A 37 -3.28 -13.03 -10.31
N ALA A 38 -3.84 -14.15 -9.86
CA ALA A 38 -4.60 -15.04 -10.74
C ALA A 38 -5.74 -14.28 -11.45
N VAL A 39 -5.89 -14.48 -12.77
CA VAL A 39 -6.80 -13.66 -13.59
C VAL A 39 -8.27 -13.78 -13.16
N GLU A 40 -8.68 -14.95 -12.68
CA GLU A 40 -10.02 -15.21 -12.14
C GLU A 40 -10.32 -14.46 -10.83
N ARG A 41 -9.28 -13.98 -10.14
CA ARG A 41 -9.38 -13.17 -8.91
C ARG A 41 -9.27 -11.67 -9.17
N LEU A 42 -8.82 -11.26 -10.37
CA LEU A 42 -8.53 -9.87 -10.70
C LEU A 42 -9.70 -8.93 -10.42
N ASP A 43 -10.89 -9.24 -10.93
CA ASP A 43 -12.06 -8.37 -10.78
C ASP A 43 -12.51 -8.25 -9.32
N TRP A 44 -12.40 -9.34 -8.56
CA TRP A 44 -12.72 -9.36 -7.13
C TRP A 44 -11.75 -8.50 -6.33
N LEU A 45 -10.43 -8.66 -6.55
CA LEU A 45 -9.42 -7.89 -5.84
C LEU A 45 -9.46 -6.41 -6.23
N LEU A 46 -9.68 -6.12 -7.52
CA LEU A 46 -9.86 -4.75 -8.00
C LEU A 46 -11.05 -4.07 -7.28
N GLY A 47 -12.14 -4.79 -7.06
CA GLY A 47 -13.26 -4.29 -6.26
C GLY A 47 -12.87 -3.96 -4.82
N LYS A 48 -12.04 -4.80 -4.18
CA LYS A 48 -11.52 -4.57 -2.83
C LYS A 48 -10.61 -3.35 -2.76
N ILE A 49 -9.67 -3.24 -3.69
CA ILE A 49 -8.75 -2.09 -3.78
C ILE A 49 -9.53 -0.79 -3.96
N LYS A 50 -10.48 -0.75 -4.90
CA LYS A 50 -11.33 0.43 -5.10
C LYS A 50 -12.12 0.82 -3.85
N ALA A 51 -12.61 -0.16 -3.10
CA ALA A 51 -13.33 0.10 -1.85
C ALA A 51 -12.40 0.59 -0.73
N TRP A 52 -11.19 0.02 -0.61
CA TRP A 52 -10.21 0.42 0.41
C TRP A 52 -9.73 1.86 0.23
N PHE A 53 -9.49 2.27 -1.01
CA PHE A 53 -8.96 3.59 -1.34
C PHE A 53 -10.02 4.58 -1.82
N ALA A 54 -11.32 4.28 -1.66
CA ALA A 54 -12.42 5.09 -2.19
C ALA A 54 -12.43 6.56 -1.73
N ASN A 55 -11.84 6.84 -0.55
CA ASN A 55 -11.77 8.18 0.04
C ASN A 55 -10.32 8.67 0.19
N ARG A 56 -9.38 8.09 -0.58
CA ARG A 56 -7.96 8.43 -0.56
C ARG A 56 -7.56 8.97 -1.93
N ASP A 57 -7.74 10.28 -2.10
CA ASP A 57 -7.51 10.98 -3.38
C ASP A 57 -6.03 10.93 -3.80
N GLU A 58 -5.11 10.70 -2.86
CA GLU A 58 -3.69 10.53 -3.12
C GLU A 58 -3.33 9.19 -3.76
N VAL A 59 -4.26 8.22 -3.77
CA VAL A 59 -4.03 6.88 -4.33
C VAL A 59 -4.73 6.73 -5.68
N ILE A 60 -3.92 6.55 -6.72
CA ILE A 60 -4.35 6.54 -8.11
C ILE A 60 -4.31 5.12 -8.65
N LEU A 61 -5.43 4.64 -9.18
CA LEU A 61 -5.45 3.42 -9.99
C LEU A 61 -5.00 3.75 -11.42
N VAL A 62 -3.73 3.46 -11.72
CA VAL A 62 -3.11 3.80 -13.01
C VAL A 62 -3.55 2.85 -14.11
N ALA A 63 -3.48 1.54 -13.85
CA ALA A 63 -3.78 0.55 -14.86
C ALA A 63 -4.21 -0.78 -14.23
N THR A 64 -4.99 -1.53 -15.00
CA THR A 64 -5.33 -2.92 -14.72
C THR A 64 -5.39 -3.68 -16.02
N GLY A 65 -5.09 -4.97 -15.99
CA GLY A 65 -5.20 -5.77 -17.20
C GLY A 65 -4.84 -7.22 -16.99
N ARG A 66 -4.72 -7.93 -18.10
CA ARG A 66 -4.36 -9.34 -18.14
C ARG A 66 -3.03 -9.47 -18.88
N SER A 67 -2.13 -10.29 -18.34
CA SER A 67 -0.89 -10.63 -19.01
C SER A 67 -1.19 -11.53 -20.21
N GLY A 68 -0.65 -11.19 -21.38
CA GLY A 68 -0.82 -11.98 -22.60
C GLY A 68 -0.05 -13.31 -22.60
N LYS A 69 0.85 -13.53 -21.63
CA LYS A 69 1.74 -14.71 -21.55
C LYS A 69 1.50 -15.63 -20.35
N GLY A 70 0.39 -15.47 -19.64
CA GLY A 70 0.03 -16.33 -18.51
C GLY A 70 -1.40 -16.10 -18.02
N ASN A 71 -1.85 -16.92 -17.08
CA ASN A 71 -3.18 -16.77 -16.45
C ASN A 71 -3.16 -15.71 -15.33
N LEU A 72 -2.46 -14.59 -15.56
CA LEU A 72 -2.24 -13.55 -14.57
C LEU A 72 -2.93 -12.26 -14.97
N GLY A 73 -3.59 -11.63 -13.99
CA GLY A 73 -3.96 -10.22 -14.01
C GLY A 73 -2.86 -9.36 -13.38
N PHE A 74 -2.91 -8.06 -13.65
CA PHE A 74 -2.06 -7.09 -12.98
C PHE A 74 -2.88 -5.86 -12.55
N ILE A 75 -2.42 -5.22 -11.48
CA ILE A 75 -2.93 -3.95 -10.97
C ILE A 75 -1.74 -3.04 -10.74
N ILE A 76 -1.87 -1.77 -11.14
CA ILE A 76 -0.89 -0.71 -10.90
C ILE A 76 -1.57 0.40 -10.09
N LEU A 77 -1.02 0.66 -8.92
CA LEU A 77 -1.43 1.74 -8.03
C LEU A 77 -0.27 2.71 -7.84
N GLU A 78 -0.57 4.00 -7.76
CA GLU A 78 0.41 5.04 -7.45
C GLU A 78 -0.06 5.94 -6.31
N TRP A 79 0.87 6.36 -5.48
CA TRP A 79 0.71 7.35 -4.43
C TRP A 79 1.32 8.65 -4.91
N GLU A 80 0.49 9.69 -4.96
CA GLU A 80 0.90 11.05 -5.30
C GLU A 80 1.26 11.82 -4.02
N TYR A 81 2.37 12.56 -4.05
CA TYR A 81 2.86 13.40 -2.93
C TYR A 81 3.15 12.65 -1.62
N CYS A 82 3.10 11.32 -1.60
CA CYS A 82 3.32 10.52 -0.40
C CYS A 82 3.92 9.14 -0.72
N HIS A 83 4.47 8.52 0.31
CA HIS A 83 4.99 7.16 0.22
C HIS A 83 3.85 6.14 0.15
N ILE A 84 4.14 5.00 -0.47
CA ILE A 84 3.28 3.82 -0.37
C ILE A 84 3.14 3.47 1.10
N ASP A 85 1.90 3.19 1.52
CA ASP A 85 1.59 2.78 2.87
C ASP A 85 2.37 1.49 3.23
N PRO A 86 3.25 1.51 4.25
CA PRO A 86 4.00 0.32 4.65
C PRO A 86 3.10 -0.86 5.05
N LEU A 87 1.91 -0.59 5.59
CA LEU A 87 0.93 -1.64 5.89
C LEU A 87 0.43 -2.29 4.60
N PHE A 88 0.23 -1.52 3.54
CA PHE A 88 -0.18 -2.05 2.25
C PHE A 88 0.91 -2.96 1.66
N LEU A 89 2.19 -2.58 1.76
CA LEU A 89 3.30 -3.43 1.34
C LEU A 89 3.37 -4.73 2.16
N ALA A 90 3.18 -4.65 3.48
CA ALA A 90 3.12 -5.85 4.32
C ALA A 90 1.95 -6.78 3.94
N ILE A 91 0.79 -6.20 3.61
CA ILE A 91 -0.35 -6.98 3.10
C ILE A 91 0.01 -7.68 1.79
N LEU A 92 0.68 -7.00 0.85
CA LEU A 92 1.06 -7.62 -0.43
C LEU A 92 2.09 -8.75 -0.26
N GLU A 93 2.99 -8.64 0.71
CA GLU A 93 3.98 -9.68 1.03
C GLU A 93 3.33 -10.94 1.61
N ASP A 94 2.33 -10.77 2.49
CA ASP A 94 1.68 -11.89 3.19
C ASP A 94 0.44 -12.46 2.48
N GLU A 95 -0.12 -11.75 1.50
CA GLU A 95 -1.38 -12.13 0.83
C GLU A 95 -1.17 -13.25 -0.21
N GLU A 96 -1.71 -14.43 0.08
CA GLU A 96 -1.62 -15.62 -0.79
C GLU A 96 -2.25 -15.43 -2.18
N LEU A 97 -3.14 -14.44 -2.34
CA LEU A 97 -3.75 -14.12 -3.63
C LEU A 97 -2.84 -13.29 -4.54
N VAL A 98 -1.75 -12.73 -4.01
CA VAL A 98 -0.73 -11.98 -4.75
C VAL A 98 0.37 -12.95 -5.19
N GLU A 99 0.65 -12.97 -6.48
CA GLU A 99 1.62 -13.87 -7.09
C GLU A 99 3.04 -13.27 -7.06
N ASP A 100 3.12 -11.96 -7.29
CA ASP A 100 4.36 -11.17 -7.22
C ASP A 100 4.01 -9.68 -7.15
N TYR A 101 4.91 -8.87 -6.57
CA TYR A 101 4.81 -7.42 -6.61
C TYR A 101 6.17 -6.74 -6.78
N SER A 102 6.14 -5.55 -7.35
CA SER A 102 7.30 -4.69 -7.49
C SER A 102 6.93 -3.24 -7.18
N VAL A 103 7.84 -2.57 -6.48
CA VAL A 103 7.72 -1.15 -6.15
C VAL A 103 8.59 -0.34 -7.11
N TYR A 104 8.08 0.79 -7.57
CA TYR A 104 8.81 1.73 -8.40
C TYR A 104 8.57 3.16 -7.94
N ALA A 105 9.47 4.06 -8.34
CA ALA A 105 9.29 5.49 -8.21
C ALA A 105 9.45 6.13 -9.59
N ARG A 106 8.62 7.13 -9.87
CA ARG A 106 8.74 7.93 -11.10
C ARG A 106 8.49 9.40 -10.79
N THR A 107 9.07 10.26 -11.61
CA THR A 107 8.75 11.69 -11.62
C THR A 107 7.78 11.98 -12.77
N GLU A 108 6.98 13.01 -12.62
CA GLU A 108 6.25 13.62 -13.72
C GLU A 108 7.28 14.19 -14.71
N GLU A 109 7.23 13.74 -15.96
CA GLU A 109 8.03 14.35 -17.02
C GLU A 109 7.37 15.68 -17.38
N VAL A 110 8.04 16.78 -17.05
CA VAL A 110 7.61 18.12 -17.49
C VAL A 110 7.99 18.25 -18.97
N GLU A 111 7.00 18.15 -19.86
CA GLU A 111 7.17 18.44 -21.30
C GLU A 111 7.47 19.92 -21.59
#